data_AF-A0A6B2EAL7-F1
#
_entry.id   AF-A0A6B2EAL7-F1
#
_cell.length_a   1.000
_cell.length_b   1.000
_cell.length_c   1.000
_cell.angle_alpha   90.00
_cell.angle_beta   90.00
_cell.angle_gamma   90.00
#
_symmetry.space_group_name_H-M   'P 1'
#
loop_
_entity.id
_entity.type
_entity.pdbx_description
1 polymer ?
#
loop_
_entity_poly.entity_id
_entity_poly.type
_entity_poly.pdbx_seq_one_letter_code
_entity_poly.pdbx_strand_id
1 'polypeptide(L)'
;MSTQWETVGRSKKSSSRVKNAQVKDFQEEDIVKTPSLRKIDDGKKNNRKDKENRKVTQESTKKAQPPKVVANVEKEKKPVKKKFKNLEAALQEFSIDDLKSHLEIFKANFKNSHIVWLKAILSYLNETLNADVDALFVCKPLLYPANVLPEALKKVIHAELESAGASNVQYFFDQSLTSLAEDLNKNLPVLGTKIMLQLIALRYPVVCQSNFAKNAVLHNSYLNQSSIGLSLLWALGQGGFRDAQVGINVWQNMMVPVIEMKHYSKYVVDYIFRILQKAPENTSLKLTLQEYLNLMETLMKPRNSISPNYRNLLPESAFMISKLYIESTKNVSNIFLTLFKNLSTDSPSVYNFTLVQCLKTEPSCVKLWELNQKKLHQQHAILLSYIRDSKQGNSLRGNKPLNDFLRTVDPNLVRDENSVKNRHGDAKAKQQNTQEKTTSKREEKSTKSSS
;
A
#
# COMPACT_ATOMS: atom_id res chain seq x y z
N MET A 1 -7.23 69.49 -35.24
CA MET A 1 -8.45 70.07 -35.83
C MET A 1 -9.56 69.02 -35.77
N SER A 2 -10.75 69.44 -35.32
CA SER A 2 -12.11 68.87 -35.50
C SER A 2 -12.37 67.36 -35.34
N THR A 3 -13.03 66.92 -34.24
CA THR A 3 -14.50 66.75 -34.01
C THR A 3 -15.14 65.60 -34.82
N GLN A 4 -15.51 64.48 -34.18
CA GLN A 4 -16.88 64.13 -33.69
C GLN A 4 -17.74 63.53 -34.84
N TRP A 5 -18.35 62.33 -34.72
CA TRP A 5 -19.63 62.07 -34.03
C TRP A 5 -19.86 60.59 -33.63
N GLU A 6 -20.70 60.44 -32.59
CA GLU A 6 -21.30 59.24 -31.97
C GLU A 6 -22.26 58.47 -32.93
N THR A 7 -22.78 57.26 -32.71
CA THR A 7 -23.47 56.71 -31.51
C THR A 7 -23.78 55.19 -31.63
N VAL A 8 -23.75 54.52 -30.48
CA VAL A 8 -24.46 53.30 -29.96
C VAL A 8 -25.04 52.20 -30.87
N GLY A 9 -24.84 50.94 -30.43
CA GLY A 9 -25.87 49.88 -30.54
C GLY A 9 -25.39 48.44 -30.69
N ARG A 10 -25.33 47.68 -29.59
CA ARG A 10 -25.10 46.21 -29.52
C ARG A 10 -26.20 45.41 -30.24
N SER A 11 -25.85 44.31 -30.92
CA SER A 11 -26.39 42.97 -30.59
C SER A 11 -25.57 41.82 -31.22
N LYS A 12 -25.74 40.62 -30.67
CA LYS A 12 -24.82 39.46 -30.58
C LYS A 12 -24.66 38.64 -31.89
N LYS A 13 -23.43 38.26 -32.25
CA LYS A 13 -23.08 37.02 -33.00
C LYS A 13 -22.79 35.91 -31.97
N SER A 14 -23.38 34.72 -31.98
CA SER A 14 -23.60 33.67 -32.99
C SER A 14 -22.43 32.70 -33.18
N SER A 15 -22.84 31.44 -33.28
CA SER A 15 -22.07 30.19 -33.30
C SER A 15 -21.26 29.97 -34.57
N SER A 16 -20.04 29.43 -34.39
CA SER A 16 -19.33 28.38 -35.16
C SER A 16 -19.18 28.41 -36.70
N ARG A 17 -17.93 28.13 -37.12
CA ARG A 17 -17.45 27.38 -38.32
C ARG A 17 -17.53 28.15 -39.67
N VAL A 18 -16.58 28.06 -40.63
CA VAL A 18 -15.77 26.92 -41.13
C VAL A 18 -14.78 27.36 -42.27
N LYS A 19 -13.69 26.59 -42.50
CA LYS A 19 -12.86 26.35 -43.74
C LYS A 19 -12.05 27.52 -44.37
N ASN A 20 -10.93 27.36 -45.10
CA ASN A 20 -10.02 26.28 -45.56
C ASN A 20 -8.80 26.94 -46.28
N ALA A 21 -7.62 26.30 -46.31
CA ALA A 21 -6.65 26.21 -47.45
C ALA A 21 -5.25 25.75 -46.92
N GLN A 22 -4.85 24.48 -47.14
CA GLN A 22 -3.92 23.95 -48.18
C GLN A 22 -2.43 24.31 -47.96
N VAL A 23 -1.59 23.40 -47.43
CA VAL A 23 -0.84 22.25 -48.03
C VAL A 23 0.50 22.64 -48.68
N LYS A 24 1.60 22.04 -48.22
CA LYS A 24 2.78 21.66 -49.01
C LYS A 24 3.56 20.49 -48.35
N ASP A 25 3.84 19.49 -49.18
CA ASP A 25 4.52 18.19 -48.97
C ASP A 25 5.97 18.25 -48.46
N PHE A 26 6.48 17.15 -47.86
CA PHE A 26 7.42 16.20 -48.52
C PHE A 26 7.86 15.03 -47.60
N GLN A 27 7.55 13.81 -48.08
CA GLN A 27 8.29 12.52 -48.13
C GLN A 27 8.64 11.66 -46.90
N GLU A 28 8.17 10.40 -47.01
CA GLU A 28 8.54 9.16 -46.32
C GLU A 28 9.63 8.38 -47.07
N GLU A 29 10.38 7.54 -46.34
CA GLU A 29 10.98 6.24 -46.69
C GLU A 29 11.38 5.57 -45.34
N ASP A 30 11.27 4.27 -45.01
CA ASP A 30 10.88 3.08 -45.76
C ASP A 30 10.73 1.83 -44.82
N ILE A 31 9.97 0.79 -45.28
CA ILE A 31 9.93 -0.68 -44.95
C ILE A 31 9.59 -1.15 -43.49
N VAL A 32 8.71 -2.14 -43.18
CA VAL A 32 8.36 -3.44 -43.79
C VAL A 32 6.92 -3.90 -43.44
N LYS A 33 6.23 -4.46 -44.43
CA LYS A 33 4.88 -5.06 -44.37
C LYS A 33 4.95 -6.57 -44.08
N THR A 34 4.04 -7.07 -43.23
CA THR A 34 3.63 -8.49 -43.16
C THR A 34 2.36 -8.72 -43.99
N PRO A 35 2.19 -9.88 -44.67
CA PRO A 35 1.11 -10.08 -45.62
C PRO A 35 -0.13 -10.75 -45.00
N SER A 36 -1.31 -10.17 -45.26
CA SER A 36 -2.61 -10.79 -45.00
C SER A 36 -3.23 -11.27 -46.32
N LEU A 37 -3.50 -12.57 -46.43
CA LEU A 37 -4.18 -13.18 -47.57
C LEU A 37 -5.68 -12.77 -47.61
N ARG A 38 -6.12 -12.39 -48.82
CA ARG A 38 -7.49 -12.12 -49.26
C ARG A 38 -8.27 -13.47 -49.37
N LYS A 39 -9.61 -13.54 -49.30
CA LYS A 39 -10.56 -13.06 -50.32
C LYS A 39 -12.04 -13.25 -49.88
N ILE A 40 -12.86 -12.23 -50.21
CA ILE A 40 -14.17 -12.24 -50.91
C ILE A 40 -15.37 -12.87 -50.15
N ASP A 41 -16.34 -12.11 -49.64
CA ASP A 41 -17.38 -11.23 -50.25
C ASP A 41 -18.61 -12.00 -50.73
N ASP A 42 -19.77 -11.72 -50.11
CA ASP A 42 -21.09 -11.70 -50.76
C ASP A 42 -22.07 -11.01 -49.80
N GLY A 43 -22.58 -9.85 -50.23
CA GLY A 43 -23.57 -9.07 -49.50
C GLY A 43 -24.95 -9.07 -50.17
N LYS A 44 -26.01 -8.83 -49.38
CA LYS A 44 -27.05 -7.80 -49.64
C LYS A 44 -28.18 -7.81 -48.60
N LYS A 45 -28.41 -6.62 -47.99
CA LYS A 45 -29.65 -5.79 -47.90
C LYS A 45 -30.99 -6.50 -47.61
N ASN A 46 -31.95 -6.02 -46.81
CA ASN A 46 -32.26 -4.69 -46.28
C ASN A 46 -33.48 -4.77 -45.31
N ASN A 47 -33.53 -3.85 -44.33
CA ASN A 47 -34.68 -3.10 -43.77
C ASN A 47 -35.89 -3.71 -43.01
N ARG A 48 -36.07 -3.11 -41.82
CA ARG A 48 -37.27 -2.46 -41.22
C ARG A 48 -38.30 -3.26 -40.38
N LYS A 49 -38.33 -2.82 -39.11
CA LYS A 49 -39.46 -2.34 -38.28
C LYS A 49 -40.38 -3.32 -37.53
N ASP A 50 -40.50 -2.97 -36.23
CA ASP A 50 -41.67 -2.92 -35.36
C ASP A 50 -42.26 -4.21 -34.71
N LYS A 51 -42.04 -4.26 -33.39
CA LYS A 51 -43.04 -4.32 -32.29
C LYS A 51 -44.10 -5.45 -32.23
N GLU A 52 -43.99 -6.13 -31.08
CA GLU A 52 -45.06 -6.43 -30.10
C GLU A 52 -45.84 -7.76 -30.13
N ASN A 53 -45.92 -8.32 -28.92
CA ASN A 53 -46.95 -9.18 -28.32
C ASN A 53 -47.06 -10.70 -28.64
N ARG A 54 -46.61 -11.49 -27.64
CA ARG A 54 -47.43 -12.20 -26.63
C ARG A 54 -48.40 -13.33 -27.07
N LYS A 55 -48.07 -14.54 -26.56
CA LYS A 55 -48.90 -15.76 -26.30
C LYS A 55 -49.48 -16.43 -27.59
N VAL A 56 -49.62 -17.75 -27.74
CA VAL A 56 -50.15 -18.82 -26.89
C VAL A 56 -49.61 -20.19 -27.36
N THR A 57 -49.54 -21.12 -26.41
CA THR A 57 -49.42 -22.59 -26.41
C THR A 57 -50.22 -23.38 -27.47
N GLN A 58 -49.71 -24.56 -27.85
CA GLN A 58 -50.39 -25.88 -28.07
C GLN A 58 -49.71 -26.65 -29.23
N GLU A 59 -48.97 -27.72 -28.96
CA GLU A 59 -49.39 -29.13 -28.73
C GLU A 59 -49.69 -29.94 -30.01
N SER A 60 -48.95 -31.05 -30.13
CA SER A 60 -49.27 -32.30 -30.87
C SER A 60 -49.31 -32.23 -32.42
N THR A 61 -48.84 -33.17 -33.25
CA THR A 61 -48.39 -34.56 -33.07
C THR A 61 -47.65 -35.05 -34.33
N LYS A 62 -46.57 -35.82 -34.14
CA LYS A 62 -46.03 -36.98 -34.90
C LYS A 62 -46.10 -37.05 -36.44
N LYS A 63 -44.93 -37.22 -37.07
CA LYS A 63 -44.66 -38.24 -38.12
C LYS A 63 -43.15 -38.61 -38.14
N ALA A 64 -42.85 -39.86 -38.47
CA ALA A 64 -41.63 -40.59 -38.12
C ALA A 64 -40.60 -40.76 -39.26
N GLN A 65 -39.31 -40.79 -38.86
CA GLN A 65 -38.12 -41.50 -39.43
C GLN A 65 -37.52 -41.05 -40.78
N PRO A 66 -36.18 -41.12 -41.01
CA PRO A 66 -35.24 -42.23 -40.67
C PRO A 66 -33.91 -41.83 -39.95
N PRO A 67 -33.14 -42.80 -39.43
CA PRO A 67 -31.98 -42.55 -38.57
C PRO A 67 -30.73 -42.19 -39.38
N LYS A 68 -30.06 -41.08 -39.02
CA LYS A 68 -28.68 -40.81 -39.46
C LYS A 68 -27.71 -41.25 -38.37
N VAL A 69 -26.88 -42.21 -38.77
CA VAL A 69 -25.71 -42.74 -38.07
C VAL A 69 -24.88 -41.59 -37.51
N VAL A 70 -24.81 -41.48 -36.18
CA VAL A 70 -23.89 -40.56 -35.50
C VAL A 70 -22.54 -41.27 -35.47
N ALA A 71 -21.65 -40.89 -36.38
CA ALA A 71 -20.23 -41.19 -36.24
C ALA A 71 -19.75 -40.52 -34.94
N ASN A 72 -19.48 -41.35 -33.94
CA ASN A 72 -18.97 -40.94 -32.65
C ASN A 72 -17.50 -40.54 -32.87
N VAL A 73 -17.27 -39.28 -33.25
CA VAL A 73 -15.94 -38.68 -33.13
C VAL A 73 -15.73 -38.48 -31.63
N GLU A 74 -15.01 -39.42 -31.02
CA GLU A 74 -14.41 -39.25 -29.70
C GLU A 74 -13.62 -37.94 -29.71
N LYS A 75 -14.26 -36.87 -29.23
CA LYS A 75 -13.55 -35.71 -28.73
C LYS A 75 -12.77 -36.23 -27.54
N GLU A 76 -11.46 -36.45 -27.72
CA GLU A 76 -10.50 -36.50 -26.62
C GLU A 76 -10.82 -35.34 -25.68
N LYS A 77 -11.46 -35.67 -24.57
CA LYS A 77 -11.71 -34.71 -23.50
C LYS A 77 -10.35 -34.40 -22.93
N LYS A 78 -9.80 -33.24 -23.29
CA LYS A 78 -8.72 -32.61 -22.52
C LYS A 78 -9.10 -32.75 -21.03
N PRO A 79 -8.21 -33.27 -20.17
CA PRO A 79 -8.55 -33.51 -18.77
C PRO A 79 -9.05 -32.20 -18.17
N VAL A 80 -10.25 -32.24 -17.59
CA VAL A 80 -10.84 -31.09 -16.91
C VAL A 80 -9.93 -30.75 -15.75
N LYS A 81 -9.17 -29.66 -15.87
CA LYS A 81 -8.22 -29.19 -14.84
C LYS A 81 -8.97 -29.04 -13.52
N LYS A 82 -8.52 -29.78 -12.49
CA LYS A 82 -9.13 -29.81 -11.16
C LYS A 82 -9.14 -28.40 -10.56
N LYS A 83 -10.31 -27.97 -10.08
CA LYS A 83 -10.47 -26.70 -9.36
C LYS A 83 -10.60 -26.99 -7.87
N PHE A 84 -9.73 -26.39 -7.06
CA PHE A 84 -9.71 -26.56 -5.63
C PHE A 84 -10.60 -25.54 -4.92
N LYS A 85 -11.07 -25.90 -3.72
CA LYS A 85 -11.88 -25.02 -2.88
C LYS A 85 -11.06 -23.84 -2.33
N ASN A 86 -9.80 -24.07 -2.00
CA ASN A 86 -8.87 -23.08 -1.47
C ASN A 86 -7.42 -23.51 -1.75
N LEU A 87 -6.48 -22.60 -1.49
CA LEU A 87 -5.05 -22.86 -1.69
C LEU A 87 -4.54 -24.00 -0.82
N GLU A 88 -5.01 -24.10 0.42
CA GLU A 88 -4.55 -25.12 1.37
C GLU A 88 -4.85 -26.54 0.87
N ALA A 89 -6.04 -26.76 0.30
CA ALA A 89 -6.40 -28.03 -0.35
C ALA A 89 -5.57 -28.30 -1.62
N ALA A 90 -5.26 -27.26 -2.39
CA ALA A 90 -4.40 -27.40 -3.58
C ALA A 90 -2.96 -27.76 -3.20
N LEU A 91 -2.43 -27.18 -2.13
CA LEU A 91 -1.08 -27.45 -1.63
C LEU A 91 -0.92 -28.87 -1.08
N GLN A 92 -2.00 -29.51 -0.61
CA GLN A 92 -1.96 -30.91 -0.16
C GLN A 92 -1.68 -31.89 -1.29
N GLU A 93 -2.11 -31.56 -2.51
CA GLU A 93 -1.90 -32.39 -3.70
C GLU A 93 -0.73 -31.91 -4.56
N PHE A 94 -0.04 -30.84 -4.14
CA PHE A 94 1.03 -30.24 -4.90
C PHE A 94 2.33 -31.04 -4.77
N SER A 95 2.84 -31.58 -5.89
CA SER A 95 4.15 -32.24 -5.95
C SER A 95 5.25 -31.25 -6.30
N ILE A 96 6.20 -31.08 -5.38
CA ILE A 96 7.38 -30.22 -5.60
C ILE A 96 8.35 -30.87 -6.60
N ASP A 97 8.43 -32.20 -6.60
CA ASP A 97 9.32 -32.92 -7.50
C ASP A 97 8.81 -32.87 -8.94
N ASP A 98 7.49 -32.89 -9.15
CA ASP A 98 6.88 -32.69 -10.48
C ASP A 98 7.20 -31.28 -11.02
N LEU A 99 7.15 -30.26 -10.17
CA LEU A 99 7.57 -28.89 -10.55
C LEU A 99 9.05 -28.88 -10.97
N LYS A 100 9.94 -29.53 -10.21
CA LYS A 100 11.37 -29.59 -10.58
C LYS A 100 11.56 -30.31 -11.90
N SER A 101 10.93 -31.47 -12.10
CA SER A 101 10.99 -32.21 -13.36
C SER A 101 10.46 -31.38 -14.53
N HIS A 102 9.36 -30.66 -14.35
CA HIS A 102 8.83 -29.74 -15.34
C HIS A 102 9.83 -28.62 -15.69
N LEU A 103 10.47 -28.04 -14.67
CA LEU A 103 11.47 -26.99 -14.85
C LEU A 103 12.71 -27.51 -15.58
N GLU A 104 13.20 -28.71 -15.27
CA GLU A 104 14.34 -29.32 -15.97
C GLU A 104 14.06 -29.51 -17.47
N ILE A 105 12.84 -29.91 -17.84
CA ILE A 105 12.43 -30.02 -19.25
C ILE A 105 12.51 -28.64 -19.94
N PHE A 106 12.00 -27.59 -19.28
CA PHE A 106 12.08 -26.23 -19.82
C PHE A 106 13.52 -25.71 -19.93
N LYS A 107 14.37 -26.02 -18.95
CA LYS A 107 15.80 -25.65 -18.97
C LYS A 107 16.56 -26.37 -20.08
N ALA A 108 16.25 -27.63 -20.34
CA ALA A 108 16.83 -28.40 -21.45
C ALA A 108 16.42 -27.84 -22.82
N ASN A 109 15.16 -27.46 -22.98
CA ASN A 109 14.59 -26.97 -24.25
C ASN A 109 14.89 -25.49 -24.54
N PHE A 110 15.02 -24.66 -23.50
CA PHE A 110 15.20 -23.22 -23.61
C PHE A 110 16.45 -22.76 -22.84
N LYS A 111 17.63 -23.10 -23.37
CA LYS A 111 18.91 -22.76 -22.73
C LYS A 111 19.07 -21.24 -22.56
N ASN A 112 19.59 -20.83 -21.39
CA ASN A 112 19.83 -19.44 -21.00
C ASN A 112 18.60 -18.51 -21.05
N SER A 113 17.39 -19.06 -20.99
CA SER A 113 16.15 -18.28 -21.07
C SER A 113 15.47 -18.14 -19.70
N HIS A 114 16.10 -17.40 -18.80
CA HIS A 114 15.63 -17.22 -17.41
C HIS A 114 14.17 -16.75 -17.31
N ILE A 115 13.74 -15.84 -18.20
CA ILE A 115 12.36 -15.36 -18.23
C ILE A 115 11.39 -16.48 -18.60
N VAL A 116 11.75 -17.36 -19.54
CA VAL A 116 10.91 -18.50 -19.93
C VAL A 116 10.79 -19.49 -18.77
N TRP A 117 11.86 -19.71 -18.02
CA TRP A 117 11.85 -20.58 -16.84
C TRP A 117 10.93 -20.04 -15.73
N LEU A 118 11.02 -18.74 -15.44
CA LEU A 118 10.11 -18.09 -14.49
C LEU A 118 8.65 -18.14 -14.95
N LYS A 119 8.39 -17.97 -16.26
CA LYS A 119 7.05 -18.14 -16.84
C LYS A 119 6.55 -19.58 -16.72
N ALA A 120 7.42 -20.57 -16.90
CA ALA A 120 7.06 -21.98 -16.74
C ALA A 120 6.62 -22.29 -15.30
N ILE A 121 7.35 -21.78 -14.29
CA ILE A 121 6.95 -21.89 -12.89
C ILE A 121 5.58 -21.24 -12.66
N LEU A 122 5.40 -19.99 -13.11
CA LEU A 122 4.15 -19.25 -12.95
C LEU A 122 2.97 -20.00 -13.58
N SER A 123 3.13 -20.47 -14.82
CA SER A 123 2.11 -21.23 -15.55
C SER A 123 1.77 -22.53 -14.83
N TYR A 124 2.78 -23.30 -14.39
CA TYR A 124 2.58 -24.53 -13.63
C TYR A 124 1.80 -24.27 -12.34
N LEU A 125 2.15 -23.21 -11.59
CA LEU A 125 1.43 -22.83 -10.37
C LEU A 125 -0.03 -22.43 -10.63
N ASN A 126 -0.30 -21.67 -11.70
CA ASN A 126 -1.68 -21.31 -12.08
C ASN A 126 -2.51 -22.54 -12.46
N GLU A 127 -1.90 -23.54 -13.09
CA GLU A 127 -2.58 -24.77 -13.49
C GLU A 127 -2.82 -25.72 -12.31
N THR A 128 -1.83 -25.90 -11.45
CA THR A 128 -1.88 -26.87 -10.35
C THR A 128 -2.60 -26.35 -9.12
N LEU A 129 -2.48 -25.06 -8.79
CA LEU A 129 -3.10 -24.49 -7.59
C LEU A 129 -4.51 -23.96 -7.82
N ASN A 130 -5.04 -24.09 -9.04
CA ASN A 130 -6.26 -23.48 -9.54
C ASN A 130 -7.41 -23.44 -8.50
N ALA A 131 -7.57 -22.29 -7.84
CA ALA A 131 -8.57 -22.03 -6.82
C ALA A 131 -9.06 -20.58 -6.97
N ASP A 132 -10.32 -20.34 -6.62
CA ASP A 132 -10.86 -18.97 -6.60
C ASP A 132 -10.24 -18.18 -5.46
N VAL A 133 -9.74 -16.99 -5.78
CA VAL A 133 -9.16 -16.07 -4.81
C VAL A 133 -9.71 -14.68 -5.03
N ASP A 134 -9.98 -13.97 -3.94
CA ASP A 134 -10.40 -12.59 -4.00
C ASP A 134 -9.19 -11.67 -4.28
N ALA A 135 -9.47 -10.38 -4.51
CA ALA A 135 -8.44 -9.43 -4.91
C ALA A 135 -7.36 -9.22 -3.83
N LEU A 136 -7.75 -9.29 -2.54
CA LEU A 136 -6.96 -8.83 -1.40
C LEU A 136 -6.68 -9.91 -0.33
N PHE A 137 -7.17 -11.14 -0.50
CA PHE A 137 -7.13 -12.18 0.53
C PHE A 137 -7.81 -11.72 1.83
N VAL A 138 -9.05 -11.23 1.70
CA VAL A 138 -9.83 -10.72 2.82
C VAL A 138 -10.01 -11.82 3.88
N CYS A 139 -9.89 -11.45 5.15
CA CYS A 139 -9.92 -12.37 6.30
C CYS A 139 -8.78 -13.41 6.33
N LYS A 140 -7.73 -13.27 5.50
CA LYS A 140 -6.50 -14.07 5.61
C LYS A 140 -5.39 -13.29 6.35
N PRO A 141 -4.36 -13.99 6.87
CA PRO A 141 -3.18 -13.35 7.43
C PRO A 141 -2.50 -12.40 6.43
N LEU A 142 -1.78 -11.41 6.95
CA LEU A 142 -1.17 -10.33 6.17
C LEU A 142 -0.24 -10.81 5.04
N LEU A 143 0.53 -11.85 5.30
CA LEU A 143 1.51 -12.42 4.37
C LEU A 143 0.96 -13.59 3.55
N TYR A 144 -0.37 -13.79 3.54
CA TYR A 144 -1.00 -14.76 2.67
C TYR A 144 -0.92 -14.29 1.20
N PRO A 145 -0.72 -15.19 0.22
CA PRO A 145 -0.51 -16.65 0.36
C PRO A 145 0.90 -17.10 0.76
N ALA A 146 1.93 -16.25 0.71
CA ALA A 146 3.31 -16.65 0.95
C ALA A 146 3.54 -17.37 2.30
N ASN A 147 2.84 -17.00 3.37
CA ASN A 147 3.01 -17.62 4.68
C ASN A 147 2.58 -19.09 4.75
N VAL A 148 1.67 -19.54 3.89
CA VAL A 148 1.18 -20.94 3.88
C VAL A 148 1.91 -21.83 2.87
N LEU A 149 2.75 -21.26 2.00
CA LEU A 149 3.50 -22.05 1.01
C LEU A 149 4.55 -22.93 1.71
N PRO A 150 4.73 -24.19 1.27
CA PRO A 150 5.79 -25.05 1.75
C PRO A 150 7.17 -24.41 1.55
N GLU A 151 8.04 -24.53 2.55
CA GLU A 151 9.38 -23.91 2.50
C GLU A 151 10.22 -24.47 1.34
N ALA A 152 10.05 -25.75 1.01
CA ALA A 152 10.70 -26.38 -0.14
C ALA A 152 10.25 -25.74 -1.48
N LEU A 153 8.99 -25.34 -1.62
CA LEU A 153 8.50 -24.64 -2.81
C LEU A 153 9.11 -23.23 -2.90
N LYS A 154 9.13 -22.48 -1.79
CA LYS A 154 9.78 -21.16 -1.75
C LYS A 154 11.24 -21.23 -2.14
N LYS A 155 11.98 -22.24 -1.64
CA LYS A 155 13.40 -22.45 -1.98
C LYS A 155 13.61 -22.66 -3.47
N VAL A 156 12.78 -23.48 -4.13
CA VAL A 156 12.86 -23.69 -5.60
C VAL A 156 12.63 -22.37 -6.34
N ILE A 157 11.58 -21.63 -6.00
CA ILE A 157 11.27 -20.35 -6.64
C ILE A 157 12.39 -19.32 -6.40
N HIS A 158 12.88 -19.23 -5.18
CA HIS A 158 13.94 -18.28 -4.83
C HIS A 158 15.26 -18.59 -5.52
N ALA A 159 15.67 -19.86 -5.62
CA ALA A 159 16.85 -20.25 -6.37
C ALA A 159 16.73 -19.84 -7.85
N GLU A 160 15.55 -20.00 -8.44
CA GLU A 160 15.33 -19.60 -9.84
C GLU A 160 15.39 -18.08 -10.02
N LEU A 161 14.77 -17.31 -9.11
CA LEU A 161 14.82 -15.85 -9.12
C LEU A 161 16.26 -15.33 -8.97
N GLU A 162 17.06 -15.95 -8.11
CA GLU A 162 18.47 -15.62 -7.96
C GLU A 162 19.27 -15.91 -9.24
N SER A 163 19.04 -17.07 -9.86
CA SER A 163 19.70 -17.44 -11.11
C SER A 163 19.35 -16.49 -12.27
N ALA A 164 18.14 -15.93 -12.27
CA ALA A 164 17.69 -14.99 -13.30
C ALA A 164 18.40 -13.64 -13.22
N GLY A 165 18.79 -13.21 -12.01
CA GLY A 165 19.41 -11.92 -11.77
C GLY A 165 18.41 -10.74 -11.75
N ALA A 166 18.83 -9.63 -11.14
CA ALA A 166 17.95 -8.51 -10.79
C ALA A 166 17.21 -7.90 -12.00
N SER A 167 17.89 -7.72 -13.14
CA SER A 167 17.28 -7.14 -14.34
C SER A 167 16.15 -8.00 -14.91
N ASN A 168 16.34 -9.33 -14.95
CA ASN A 168 15.31 -10.25 -15.41
C ASN A 168 14.16 -10.35 -14.42
N VAL A 169 14.44 -10.35 -13.11
CA VAL A 169 13.41 -10.34 -12.07
C VAL A 169 12.53 -9.09 -12.17
N GLN A 170 13.15 -7.91 -12.37
CA GLN A 170 12.42 -6.65 -12.60
C GLN A 170 11.50 -6.75 -13.82
N TYR A 171 12.06 -7.15 -14.97
CA TYR A 171 11.29 -7.29 -16.20
C TYR A 171 10.14 -8.29 -16.05
N PHE A 172 10.40 -9.45 -15.43
CA PHE A 172 9.40 -10.48 -15.18
C PHE A 172 8.30 -9.99 -14.26
N PHE A 173 8.62 -9.23 -13.21
CA PHE A 173 7.65 -8.63 -12.31
C PHE A 173 6.71 -7.68 -13.06
N ASP A 174 7.25 -6.77 -13.88
CA ASP A 174 6.45 -5.82 -14.67
C ASP A 174 5.56 -6.53 -15.69
N GLN A 175 6.06 -7.57 -16.35
CA GLN A 175 5.26 -8.39 -17.28
C GLN A 175 4.15 -9.15 -16.53
N SER A 176 4.47 -9.69 -15.36
CA SER A 176 3.50 -10.45 -14.55
C SER A 176 2.37 -9.57 -14.01
N LEU A 177 2.62 -8.29 -13.76
CA LEU A 177 1.56 -7.32 -13.41
C LEU A 177 0.60 -7.10 -14.59
N THR A 178 1.12 -6.94 -15.80
CA THR A 178 0.29 -6.82 -17.01
C THR A 178 -0.51 -8.11 -17.23
N SER A 179 0.13 -9.27 -17.17
CA SER A 179 -0.56 -10.56 -17.30
C SER A 179 -1.61 -10.79 -16.21
N LEU A 180 -1.34 -10.39 -14.96
CA LEU A 180 -2.33 -10.47 -13.87
C LEU A 180 -3.62 -9.73 -14.24
N ALA A 181 -3.51 -8.51 -14.79
CA ALA A 181 -4.68 -7.73 -15.17
C ALA A 181 -5.43 -8.34 -16.37
N GLU A 182 -4.69 -8.78 -17.38
CA GLU A 182 -5.27 -9.43 -18.56
C GLU A 182 -5.98 -10.74 -18.23
N ASP A 183 -5.35 -11.58 -17.41
CA ASP A 183 -5.86 -12.89 -17.02
C ASP A 183 -7.10 -12.75 -16.12
N LEU A 184 -7.08 -11.81 -15.16
CA LEU A 184 -8.28 -11.49 -14.37
C LEU A 184 -9.44 -10.99 -15.25
N ASN A 185 -9.15 -10.14 -16.24
CA ASN A 185 -10.16 -9.63 -17.18
C ASN A 185 -10.74 -10.76 -18.06
N LYS A 186 -9.96 -11.83 -18.30
CA LYS A 186 -10.39 -13.05 -19.02
C LYS A 186 -10.94 -14.14 -18.10
N ASN A 187 -11.03 -13.90 -16.78
CA ASN A 187 -11.40 -14.89 -15.76
C ASN A 187 -10.53 -16.15 -15.78
N LEU A 188 -9.23 -15.99 -16.05
CA LEU A 188 -8.24 -17.07 -15.99
C LEU A 188 -7.66 -17.22 -14.57
N PRO A 189 -7.12 -18.40 -14.21
CA PRO A 189 -6.47 -18.60 -12.91
C PRO A 189 -5.23 -17.72 -12.76
N VAL A 190 -5.14 -17.00 -11.63
CA VAL A 190 -4.01 -16.07 -11.35
C VAL A 190 -3.33 -16.30 -10.00
N LEU A 191 -3.63 -17.41 -9.31
CA LEU A 191 -3.09 -17.67 -7.98
C LEU A 191 -1.56 -17.84 -8.00
N GLY A 192 -1.04 -18.58 -8.98
CA GLY A 192 0.40 -18.69 -9.25
C GLY A 192 1.03 -17.33 -9.56
N THR A 193 0.36 -16.50 -10.37
CA THR A 193 0.80 -15.12 -10.65
C THR A 193 0.89 -14.29 -9.37
N LYS A 194 -0.13 -14.33 -8.51
CA LYS A 194 -0.14 -13.62 -7.21
C LYS A 194 0.96 -14.13 -6.28
N ILE A 195 1.20 -15.44 -6.23
CA ILE A 195 2.29 -16.06 -5.44
C ILE A 195 3.65 -15.55 -5.94
N MET A 196 3.91 -15.62 -7.25
CA MET A 196 5.18 -15.18 -7.83
C MET A 196 5.42 -13.69 -7.57
N LEU A 197 4.42 -12.84 -7.80
CA LEU A 197 4.52 -11.40 -7.53
C LEU A 197 4.83 -11.11 -6.05
N GLN A 198 4.14 -11.78 -5.12
CA GLN A 198 4.39 -11.59 -3.68
C GLN A 198 5.78 -12.06 -3.26
N LEU A 199 6.23 -13.24 -3.71
CA LEU A 199 7.56 -13.75 -3.35
C LEU A 199 8.68 -12.88 -3.92
N ILE A 200 8.50 -12.36 -5.15
CA ILE A 200 9.43 -11.40 -5.74
C ILE A 200 9.45 -10.11 -4.92
N ALA A 201 8.29 -9.53 -4.63
CA ALA A 201 8.20 -8.28 -3.88
C ALA A 201 8.77 -8.38 -2.45
N LEU A 202 8.60 -9.52 -1.78
CA LEU A 202 9.17 -9.75 -0.44
C LEU A 202 10.69 -9.96 -0.47
N ARG A 203 11.25 -10.52 -1.56
CA ARG A 203 12.70 -10.76 -1.69
C ARG A 203 13.44 -9.56 -2.30
N TYR A 204 12.82 -8.86 -3.24
CA TYR A 204 13.36 -7.72 -3.98
C TYR A 204 12.39 -6.51 -3.92
N PRO A 205 12.17 -5.87 -2.77
CA PRO A 205 11.14 -4.83 -2.60
C PRO A 205 11.22 -3.68 -3.61
N VAL A 206 12.43 -3.31 -4.03
CA VAL A 206 12.68 -2.21 -4.96
C VAL A 206 11.93 -2.39 -6.29
N VAL A 207 11.60 -3.62 -6.70
CA VAL A 207 10.87 -3.87 -7.95
C VAL A 207 9.45 -3.30 -7.95
N CYS A 208 8.86 -3.09 -6.77
CA CYS A 208 7.53 -2.51 -6.61
C CYS A 208 7.48 -1.01 -6.91
N GLN A 209 8.64 -0.33 -6.93
CA GLN A 209 8.75 1.13 -7.08
C GLN A 209 9.59 1.58 -8.28
N SER A 210 10.03 0.64 -9.13
CA SER A 210 10.89 0.92 -10.28
C SER A 210 10.20 1.69 -11.41
N ASN A 211 8.88 1.53 -11.58
CA ASN A 211 8.17 2.06 -12.75
C ASN A 211 6.74 2.54 -12.42
N PHE A 212 6.63 3.55 -11.55
CA PHE A 212 5.33 4.11 -11.17
C PHE A 212 4.51 4.62 -12.36
N ALA A 213 5.14 5.27 -13.35
CA ALA A 213 4.42 5.82 -14.49
C ALA A 213 3.71 4.73 -15.30
N LYS A 214 4.41 3.64 -15.66
CA LYS A 214 3.82 2.50 -16.38
C LYS A 214 2.74 1.81 -15.55
N ASN A 215 3.01 1.60 -14.26
CA ASN A 215 2.08 0.93 -13.36
C ASN A 215 0.81 1.75 -13.13
N ALA A 216 0.92 3.09 -13.09
CA ALA A 216 -0.23 3.99 -13.01
C ALA A 216 -1.09 3.94 -14.27
N VAL A 217 -0.48 3.91 -15.46
CA VAL A 217 -1.22 3.74 -16.73
C VAL A 217 -1.99 2.42 -16.71
N LEU A 218 -1.33 1.31 -16.37
CA LEU A 218 -1.98 0.00 -16.27
C LEU A 218 -3.14 0.01 -15.27
N HIS A 219 -2.92 0.52 -14.06
CA HIS A 219 -3.96 0.60 -13.03
C HIS A 219 -5.15 1.44 -13.49
N ASN A 220 -4.89 2.59 -14.12
CA ASN A 220 -5.94 3.49 -14.60
C ASN A 220 -6.78 2.87 -15.72
N SER A 221 -6.21 2.01 -16.57
CA SER A 221 -6.97 1.25 -17.58
C SER A 221 -8.03 0.32 -16.96
N TYR A 222 -7.83 -0.11 -15.70
CA TYR A 222 -8.74 -0.98 -14.96
C TYR A 222 -9.43 -0.29 -13.78
N LEU A 223 -9.45 1.04 -13.74
CA LEU A 223 -9.96 1.79 -12.58
C LEU A 223 -11.42 1.45 -12.24
N ASN A 224 -12.24 1.19 -13.27
CA ASN A 224 -13.66 0.80 -13.15
C ASN A 224 -13.86 -0.69 -12.81
N GLN A 225 -12.80 -1.51 -12.87
CA GLN A 225 -12.81 -2.93 -12.53
C GLN A 225 -12.11 -3.13 -11.17
N SER A 226 -12.81 -2.77 -10.10
CA SER A 226 -12.21 -2.67 -8.75
C SER A 226 -11.45 -3.92 -8.28
N SER A 227 -11.88 -5.13 -8.64
CA SER A 227 -11.16 -6.37 -8.30
C SER A 227 -9.78 -6.46 -8.94
N ILE A 228 -9.64 -5.99 -10.18
CA ILE A 228 -8.38 -5.96 -10.93
C ILE A 228 -7.49 -4.84 -10.39
N GLY A 229 -8.02 -3.63 -10.26
CA GLY A 229 -7.29 -2.50 -9.68
C GLY A 229 -6.76 -2.82 -8.28
N LEU A 230 -7.60 -3.39 -7.41
CA LEU A 230 -7.18 -3.84 -6.08
C LEU A 230 -6.11 -4.93 -6.12
N SER A 231 -6.19 -5.88 -7.06
CA SER A 231 -5.16 -6.92 -7.22
C SER A 231 -3.80 -6.34 -7.64
N LEU A 232 -3.80 -5.31 -8.49
CA LEU A 232 -2.58 -4.60 -8.88
C LEU A 232 -1.98 -3.82 -7.71
N LEU A 233 -2.79 -3.06 -6.97
CA LEU A 233 -2.32 -2.36 -5.77
C LEU A 233 -1.86 -3.31 -4.67
N TRP A 234 -2.51 -4.47 -4.54
CA TRP A 234 -2.08 -5.54 -3.65
C TRP A 234 -0.70 -6.06 -4.02
N ALA A 235 -0.47 -6.38 -5.29
CA ALA A 235 0.82 -6.90 -5.77
C ALA A 235 1.95 -5.87 -5.59
N LEU A 236 1.72 -4.61 -5.97
CA LEU A 236 2.69 -3.52 -5.79
C LEU A 236 2.95 -3.22 -4.31
N GLY A 237 1.95 -3.36 -3.44
CA GLY A 237 2.10 -3.11 -2.01
C GLY A 237 2.95 -4.15 -1.27
N GLN A 238 3.17 -5.35 -1.83
CA GLN A 238 3.83 -6.43 -1.09
C GLN A 238 5.25 -6.08 -0.62
N GLY A 239 5.99 -5.26 -1.38
CA GLY A 239 7.34 -4.81 -0.99
C GLY A 239 7.35 -4.01 0.31
N GLY A 240 6.26 -3.31 0.65
CA GLY A 240 6.11 -2.51 1.85
C GLY A 240 6.17 -3.30 3.16
N PHE A 241 5.85 -4.60 3.14
CA PHE A 241 5.95 -5.46 4.31
C PHE A 241 7.38 -5.91 4.62
N ARG A 242 8.32 -5.69 3.69
CA ARG A 242 9.75 -5.96 3.89
C ARG A 242 10.56 -4.67 4.07
N ASP A 243 10.20 -3.63 3.32
CA ASP A 243 10.87 -2.33 3.34
C ASP A 243 9.81 -1.22 3.41
N ALA A 244 9.72 -0.56 4.57
CA ALA A 244 8.72 0.48 4.79
C ALA A 244 8.92 1.70 3.88
N GLN A 245 10.15 2.03 3.48
CA GLN A 245 10.41 3.15 2.56
C GLN A 245 9.81 2.85 1.19
N VAL A 246 10.02 1.64 0.68
CA VAL A 246 9.37 1.16 -0.55
C VAL A 246 7.85 1.22 -0.40
N GLY A 247 7.33 0.77 0.73
CA GLY A 247 5.90 0.77 1.00
C GLY A 247 5.27 2.17 1.01
N ILE A 248 5.93 3.15 1.64
CA ILE A 248 5.53 4.56 1.64
C ILE A 248 5.55 5.13 0.21
N ASN A 249 6.60 4.85 -0.56
CA ASN A 249 6.72 5.31 -1.94
C ASN A 249 5.60 4.75 -2.82
N VAL A 250 5.31 3.44 -2.72
CA VAL A 250 4.17 2.82 -3.41
C VAL A 250 2.85 3.45 -2.98
N TRP A 251 2.66 3.66 -1.67
CA TRP A 251 1.43 4.29 -1.16
C TRP A 251 1.23 5.69 -1.74
N GLN A 252 2.25 6.56 -1.70
CA GLN A 252 2.17 7.92 -2.24
C GLN A 252 1.89 7.94 -3.75
N ASN A 253 2.59 7.12 -4.53
CA ASN A 253 2.53 7.20 -5.99
C ASN A 253 1.37 6.40 -6.60
N MET A 254 0.97 5.29 -5.98
CA MET A 254 -0.02 4.38 -6.54
C MET A 254 -1.37 4.40 -5.81
N MET A 255 -1.36 4.63 -4.49
CA MET A 255 -2.57 4.46 -3.67
C MET A 255 -3.25 5.78 -3.29
N VAL A 256 -2.48 6.84 -2.99
CA VAL A 256 -3.04 8.18 -2.70
C VAL A 256 -3.96 8.69 -3.82
N PRO A 257 -3.67 8.51 -5.13
CA PRO A 257 -4.57 8.96 -6.19
C PRO A 257 -5.99 8.37 -6.14
N VAL A 258 -6.17 7.21 -5.50
CA VAL A 258 -7.45 6.50 -5.39
C VAL A 258 -7.98 6.39 -3.96
N ILE A 259 -7.36 7.08 -3.00
CA ILE A 259 -7.66 6.95 -1.57
C ILE A 259 -9.10 7.33 -1.20
N GLU A 260 -9.73 8.22 -1.97
CA GLU A 260 -11.11 8.68 -1.73
C GLU A 260 -12.15 7.88 -2.53
N MET A 261 -11.71 6.95 -3.38
CA MET A 261 -12.63 6.10 -4.14
C MET A 261 -13.21 5.01 -3.25
N LYS A 262 -14.53 4.85 -3.24
CA LYS A 262 -15.28 3.95 -2.34
C LYS A 262 -14.70 2.53 -2.28
N HIS A 263 -14.38 1.95 -3.45
CA HIS A 263 -13.88 0.57 -3.55
C HIS A 263 -12.42 0.38 -3.10
N TYR A 264 -11.63 1.47 -3.04
CA TYR A 264 -10.20 1.42 -2.74
C TYR A 264 -9.87 1.93 -1.34
N SER A 265 -10.64 2.91 -0.85
CA SER A 265 -10.36 3.67 0.38
C SER A 265 -9.98 2.80 1.58
N LYS A 266 -10.74 1.74 1.85
CA LYS A 266 -10.46 0.83 2.98
C LYS A 266 -9.08 0.20 2.85
N TYR A 267 -8.75 -0.36 1.69
CA TYR A 267 -7.47 -1.03 1.46
C TYR A 267 -6.30 -0.04 1.54
N VAL A 268 -6.41 1.12 0.90
CA VAL A 268 -5.35 2.13 0.85
C VAL A 268 -5.00 2.67 2.25
N VAL A 269 -6.01 2.94 3.07
CA VAL A 269 -5.83 3.46 4.43
C VAL A 269 -5.27 2.40 5.37
N ASP A 270 -5.79 1.17 5.27
CA ASP A 270 -5.33 0.03 6.07
C ASP A 270 -3.90 -0.38 5.70
N TYR A 271 -3.52 -0.29 4.42
CA TYR A 271 -2.19 -0.64 3.93
C TYR A 271 -1.08 0.16 4.61
N ILE A 272 -1.14 1.50 4.57
CA ILE A 272 -0.08 2.36 5.12
C ILE A 272 0.09 2.13 6.62
N PHE A 273 -1.03 1.97 7.33
CA PHE A 273 -1.02 1.67 8.76
C PHE A 273 -0.35 0.33 9.05
N ARG A 274 -0.69 -0.73 8.30
CA ARG A 274 -0.16 -2.08 8.52
C ARG A 274 1.34 -2.21 8.22
N ILE A 275 1.84 -1.57 7.17
CA ILE A 275 3.28 -1.63 6.88
C ILE A 275 4.09 -0.94 7.97
N LEU A 276 3.58 0.15 8.54
CA LEU A 276 4.23 0.88 9.63
C LEU A 276 4.15 0.13 10.95
N GLN A 277 3.01 -0.50 11.26
CA GLN A 277 2.86 -1.33 12.45
C GLN A 277 3.81 -2.54 12.46
N LYS A 278 4.16 -3.05 11.27
CA LYS A 278 5.08 -4.19 11.11
C LYS A 278 6.54 -3.77 10.88
N ALA A 279 6.80 -2.49 10.67
CA ALA A 279 8.15 -1.99 10.47
C ALA A 279 9.00 -2.25 11.73
N PRO A 280 10.19 -2.86 11.60
CA PRO A 280 11.14 -2.97 12.71
C PRO A 280 11.47 -1.60 13.33
N GLU A 281 11.80 -1.54 14.61
CA GLU A 281 12.14 -0.28 15.29
C GLU A 281 13.36 0.43 14.67
N ASN A 282 14.29 -0.31 14.08
CA ASN A 282 15.47 0.21 13.40
C ASN A 282 15.24 0.50 11.90
N THR A 283 13.99 0.62 11.46
CA THR A 283 13.65 0.97 10.08
C THR A 283 14.22 2.34 9.73
N SER A 284 15.10 2.38 8.73
CA SER A 284 15.70 3.62 8.24
C SER A 284 14.89 4.22 7.10
N LEU A 285 14.23 5.35 7.35
CA LEU A 285 13.57 6.15 6.33
C LEU A 285 14.56 7.12 5.68
N LYS A 286 14.57 7.17 4.35
CA LYS A 286 15.46 8.03 3.53
C LYS A 286 14.67 9.18 2.89
N LEU A 287 13.83 9.83 3.68
CA LEU A 287 13.05 10.99 3.26
C LEU A 287 13.89 12.26 3.37
N THR A 288 13.76 13.16 2.40
CA THR A 288 14.13 14.56 2.55
C THR A 288 13.11 15.28 3.44
N LEU A 289 13.47 16.45 3.97
CA LEU A 289 12.54 17.27 4.75
C LEU A 289 11.28 17.63 3.94
N GLN A 290 11.44 17.97 2.66
CA GLN A 290 10.31 18.31 1.79
C GLN A 290 9.37 17.11 1.59
N GLU A 291 9.91 15.93 1.32
CA GLU A 291 9.11 14.70 1.17
C GLU A 291 8.37 14.36 2.46
N TYR A 292 9.03 14.53 3.62
CA TYR A 292 8.41 14.37 4.92
C TYR A 292 7.24 15.33 5.12
N LEU A 293 7.43 16.64 4.86
CA LEU A 293 6.37 17.65 5.00
C LEU A 293 5.17 17.33 4.09
N ASN A 294 5.41 17.04 2.81
CA ASN A 294 4.37 16.67 1.85
C ASN A 294 3.59 15.41 2.31
N LEU A 295 4.30 14.43 2.88
CA LEU A 295 3.69 13.21 3.40
C LEU A 295 2.81 13.49 4.62
N MET A 296 3.26 14.34 5.55
CA MET A 296 2.47 14.74 6.71
C MET A 296 1.21 15.50 6.31
N GLU A 297 1.33 16.46 5.39
CA GLU A 297 0.16 17.17 4.84
C GLU A 297 -0.83 16.20 4.20
N THR A 298 -0.32 15.24 3.42
CA THR A 298 -1.15 14.21 2.80
C THR A 298 -1.87 13.36 3.85
N LEU A 299 -1.17 12.85 4.87
CA LEU A 299 -1.78 11.97 5.87
C LEU A 299 -2.74 12.71 6.82
N MET A 300 -2.44 13.97 7.14
CA MET A 300 -3.23 14.78 8.08
C MET A 300 -4.42 15.48 7.41
N LYS A 301 -4.46 15.53 6.08
CA LYS A 301 -5.59 16.12 5.34
C LYS A 301 -6.92 15.43 5.72
N PRO A 302 -7.94 16.18 6.17
CA PRO A 302 -9.26 15.63 6.46
C PRO A 302 -9.90 15.03 5.19
N ARG A 303 -10.44 13.81 5.30
CA ARG A 303 -11.09 13.11 4.18
C ARG A 303 -12.46 12.60 4.56
N ASN A 304 -13.47 13.44 4.33
CA ASN A 304 -14.85 13.14 4.72
C ASN A 304 -15.50 12.01 3.90
N SER A 305 -14.95 11.70 2.72
CA SER A 305 -15.36 10.59 1.86
C SER A 305 -14.97 9.21 2.39
N ILE A 306 -13.99 9.13 3.30
CA ILE A 306 -13.49 7.89 3.89
C ILE A 306 -14.34 7.55 5.12
N SER A 307 -14.74 6.28 5.29
CA SER A 307 -15.53 5.87 6.46
C SER A 307 -14.84 6.23 7.78
N PRO A 308 -15.58 6.72 8.79
CA PRO A 308 -15.03 7.06 10.10
C PRO A 308 -14.25 5.92 10.76
N ASN A 309 -14.62 4.66 10.48
CA ASN A 309 -14.02 3.46 11.10
C ASN A 309 -12.53 3.29 10.82
N TYR A 310 -12.03 3.80 9.68
CA TYR A 310 -10.62 3.67 9.31
C TYR A 310 -9.94 5.02 9.04
N ARG A 311 -10.68 6.13 8.97
CA ARG A 311 -10.12 7.47 8.70
C ARG A 311 -8.98 7.85 9.65
N ASN A 312 -9.07 7.47 10.92
CA ASN A 312 -8.06 7.80 11.95
C ASN A 312 -6.72 7.10 11.75
N LEU A 313 -6.67 6.01 10.97
CA LEU A 313 -5.43 5.30 10.67
C LEU A 313 -4.44 6.16 9.88
N LEU A 314 -4.91 7.17 9.13
CA LEU A 314 -4.06 8.09 8.38
C LEU A 314 -3.25 9.02 9.33
N PRO A 315 -3.88 9.79 10.24
CA PRO A 315 -3.15 10.49 11.29
C PRO A 315 -2.24 9.58 12.13
N GLU A 316 -2.70 8.39 12.54
CA GLU A 316 -1.87 7.45 13.29
C GLU A 316 -0.61 7.05 12.52
N SER A 317 -0.74 6.82 11.21
CA SER A 317 0.39 6.56 10.32
C SER A 317 1.36 7.75 10.25
N ALA A 318 0.85 8.98 10.27
CA ALA A 318 1.69 10.20 10.29
C ALA A 318 2.58 10.26 11.54
N PHE A 319 2.05 9.90 12.70
CA PHE A 319 2.82 9.82 13.95
C PHE A 319 3.89 8.71 13.90
N MET A 320 3.56 7.53 13.38
CA MET A 320 4.53 6.43 13.22
C MET A 320 5.67 6.80 12.26
N ILE A 321 5.35 7.39 11.11
CA ILE A 321 6.35 7.89 10.15
C ILE A 321 7.23 8.96 10.78
N SER A 322 6.64 9.90 11.52
CA SER A 322 7.40 10.98 12.17
C SER A 322 8.40 10.45 13.18
N LYS A 323 8.02 9.43 13.97
CA LYS A 323 8.94 8.76 14.88
C LYS A 323 10.11 8.13 14.11
N LEU A 324 9.81 7.27 13.14
CA LEU A 324 10.82 6.57 12.33
C LEU A 324 11.75 7.55 11.60
N TYR A 325 11.19 8.63 11.05
CA TYR A 325 11.96 9.65 10.32
C TYR A 325 12.99 10.35 11.21
N ILE A 326 12.59 10.77 12.42
CA ILE A 326 13.51 11.40 13.37
C ILE A 326 14.57 10.42 13.88
N GLU A 327 14.20 9.16 14.12
CA GLU A 327 15.15 8.12 14.53
C GLU A 327 16.15 7.76 13.41
N SER A 328 15.79 7.98 12.14
CA SER A 328 16.62 7.65 10.98
C SER A 328 17.57 8.76 10.54
N THR A 329 17.26 10.02 10.87
CA THR A 329 17.94 11.18 10.29
C THR A 329 19.11 11.65 11.16
N LYS A 330 20.17 12.13 10.51
CA LYS A 330 21.31 12.78 11.20
C LYS A 330 21.11 14.29 11.39
N ASN A 331 20.07 14.87 10.79
CA ASN A 331 19.84 16.31 10.73
C ASN A 331 18.72 16.77 11.69
N VAL A 332 18.57 16.11 12.84
CA VAL A 332 17.46 16.33 13.79
C VAL A 332 17.37 17.79 14.23
N SER A 333 18.50 18.41 14.59
CA SER A 333 18.58 19.84 14.92
C SER A 333 18.05 20.78 13.82
N ASN A 334 18.38 20.53 12.56
CA ASN A 334 17.91 21.37 11.45
C ASN A 334 16.41 21.21 11.23
N ILE A 335 15.91 19.97 11.33
CA ILE A 335 14.48 19.66 11.26
C ILE A 335 13.74 20.37 12.40
N PHE A 336 14.24 20.28 13.63
CA PHE A 336 13.67 20.98 14.78
C PHE A 336 13.55 22.47 14.53
N LEU A 337 14.65 23.14 14.15
CA LEU A 337 14.65 24.58 13.90
C LEU A 337 13.67 24.97 12.78
N THR A 338 13.58 24.17 11.73
CA THR A 338 12.75 24.48 10.57
C THR A 338 11.28 24.34 10.93
N LEU A 339 10.89 23.24 11.59
CA LEU A 339 9.53 23.03 12.07
C LEU A 339 9.14 24.05 13.15
N PHE A 340 10.04 24.36 14.08
CA PHE A 340 9.76 25.28 15.17
C PHE A 340 9.52 26.70 14.65
N LYS A 341 10.35 27.19 13.71
CA LYS A 341 10.17 28.51 13.10
C LYS A 341 8.85 28.66 12.35
N ASN A 342 8.39 27.59 11.72
CA ASN A 342 7.18 27.60 10.90
C ASN A 342 5.93 27.13 11.68
N LEU A 343 6.06 26.87 12.99
CA LEU A 343 4.95 26.39 13.80
C LEU A 343 3.88 27.49 13.98
N SER A 344 2.64 27.10 13.76
CA SER A 344 1.45 27.95 13.92
C SER A 344 0.32 27.16 14.58
N THR A 345 -0.74 27.86 15.01
CA THR A 345 -1.94 27.21 15.57
C THR A 345 -2.66 26.30 14.58
N ASP A 346 -2.55 26.60 13.28
CA ASP A 346 -3.16 25.83 12.20
C ASP A 346 -2.27 24.66 11.72
N SER A 347 -1.07 24.54 12.30
CA SER A 347 -0.14 23.47 11.93
C SER A 347 -0.71 22.10 12.29
N PRO A 348 -0.50 21.08 11.43
CA PRO A 348 -0.86 19.71 11.75
C PRO A 348 -0.29 19.28 13.11
N SER A 349 -1.12 18.62 13.93
CA SER A 349 -0.73 18.18 15.28
C SER A 349 0.50 17.27 15.31
N VAL A 350 0.78 16.59 14.19
CA VAL A 350 1.99 15.78 14.02
C VAL A 350 3.28 16.60 14.09
N TYR A 351 3.30 17.88 13.72
CA TYR A 351 4.50 18.71 13.81
C TYR A 351 4.93 18.95 15.25
N ASN A 352 3.98 19.18 16.16
CA ASN A 352 4.28 19.26 17.59
C ASN A 352 4.84 17.93 18.13
N PHE A 353 4.26 16.81 17.70
CA PHE A 353 4.81 15.49 18.02
C PHE A 353 6.26 15.33 17.52
N THR A 354 6.53 15.73 16.28
CA THR A 354 7.87 15.64 15.68
C THR A 354 8.88 16.49 16.42
N LEU A 355 8.51 17.72 16.81
CA LEU A 355 9.36 18.58 17.65
C LEU A 355 9.70 17.90 18.99
N VAL A 356 8.71 17.25 19.63
CA VAL A 356 8.92 16.44 20.83
C VAL A 356 9.88 15.26 20.57
N GLN A 357 9.76 14.58 19.42
CA GLN A 357 10.71 13.51 19.06
C GLN A 357 12.13 14.05 18.85
N CYS A 358 12.28 15.23 18.24
CA CYS A 358 13.59 15.87 18.11
C CYS A 358 14.24 16.14 19.48
N LEU A 359 13.47 16.69 20.43
CA LEU A 359 13.93 16.98 21.80
C LEU A 359 14.34 15.71 22.57
N LYS A 360 13.69 14.57 22.30
CA LYS A 360 14.10 13.27 22.86
C LYS A 360 15.39 12.76 22.25
N THR A 361 15.55 12.94 20.95
CA THR A 361 16.60 12.31 20.17
C THR A 361 17.92 13.06 20.28
N GLU A 362 17.89 14.41 20.25
CA GLU A 362 19.10 15.23 20.23
C GLU A 362 19.08 16.34 21.30
N PRO A 363 19.97 16.30 22.31
CA PRO A 363 20.00 17.31 23.38
C PRO A 363 20.26 18.75 22.91
N SER A 364 20.92 18.92 21.76
CA SER A 364 21.17 20.23 21.13
C SER A 364 19.87 20.95 20.75
N CYS A 365 18.78 20.22 20.47
CA CYS A 365 17.47 20.80 20.16
C CYS A 365 16.94 21.66 21.32
N VAL A 366 17.24 21.30 22.58
CA VAL A 366 16.87 22.09 23.76
C VAL A 366 17.58 23.44 23.74
N LYS A 367 18.88 23.47 23.44
CA LYS A 367 19.66 24.72 23.33
C LYS A 367 19.13 25.58 22.18
N LEU A 368 18.81 24.97 21.05
CA LEU A 368 18.23 25.66 19.91
C LEU A 368 16.87 26.28 20.24
N TRP A 369 16.06 25.59 21.04
CA TRP A 369 14.80 26.13 21.54
C TRP A 369 15.03 27.32 22.48
N GLU A 370 15.92 27.18 23.46
CA GLU A 370 16.27 28.23 24.43
C GLU A 370 16.78 29.52 23.75
N LEU A 371 17.61 29.39 22.70
CA LEU A 371 18.13 30.52 21.94
C LEU A 371 17.05 31.26 21.13
N ASN A 372 15.97 30.59 20.75
CA ASN A 372 14.95 31.13 19.85
C ASN A 372 13.63 31.50 20.55
N GLN A 373 13.34 30.99 21.75
CA GLN A 373 12.05 31.19 22.43
C GLN A 373 11.67 32.66 22.63
N LYS A 374 12.65 33.55 22.86
CA LYS A 374 12.42 34.99 23.05
C LYS A 374 12.06 35.72 21.76
N LYS A 375 12.38 35.13 20.60
CA LYS A 375 12.03 35.70 19.29
C LYS A 375 10.78 35.04 18.71
N LEU A 376 10.52 33.80 19.09
CA LEU A 376 9.44 32.95 18.59
C LEU A 376 8.43 32.64 19.71
N HIS A 377 7.87 33.68 20.33
CA HIS A 377 7.01 33.55 21.50
C HIS A 377 5.77 32.69 21.25
N GLN A 378 5.11 32.87 20.09
CA GLN A 378 3.92 32.12 19.73
C GLN A 378 4.25 30.62 19.56
N GLN A 379 5.32 30.31 18.82
CA GLN A 379 5.79 28.95 18.58
C GLN A 379 6.17 28.27 19.89
N HIS A 380 6.86 29.00 20.77
CA HIS A 380 7.21 28.53 22.11
C HIS A 380 5.96 28.19 22.94
N ALA A 381 4.96 29.07 22.96
CA ALA A 381 3.70 28.83 23.69
C ALA A 381 2.94 27.60 23.17
N ILE A 382 2.88 27.41 21.85
CA ILE A 382 2.23 26.25 21.22
C ILE A 382 2.97 24.95 21.58
N LEU A 383 4.30 24.93 21.50
CA LEU A 383 5.07 23.73 21.84
C LEU A 383 4.96 23.41 23.35
N LEU A 384 4.99 24.41 24.22
CA LEU A 384 4.81 24.22 25.66
C LEU A 384 3.43 23.66 26.01
N SER A 385 2.36 24.20 25.43
CA SER A 385 1.01 23.68 25.67
C SER A 385 0.89 22.23 25.21
N TYR A 386 1.44 21.89 24.04
CA TYR A 386 1.48 20.50 23.58
C TYR A 386 2.26 19.59 24.53
N ILE A 387 3.40 20.02 25.05
CA ILE A 387 4.20 19.24 26.00
C ILE A 387 3.42 19.01 27.32
N ARG A 388 2.68 20.02 27.77
CA ARG A 388 1.85 19.95 28.99
C ARG A 388 0.70 18.94 28.84
N ASP A 389 0.00 19.01 27.72
CA ASP A 389 -1.31 18.36 27.57
C ASP A 389 -1.21 16.96 26.92
N SER A 390 -0.11 16.64 26.24
CA SER A 390 0.04 15.38 25.51
C SER A 390 0.79 14.30 26.29
N LYS A 391 0.39 13.04 26.10
CA LYS A 391 1.11 11.86 26.63
C LYS A 391 2.57 11.81 26.15
N GLN A 392 2.83 12.30 24.93
CA GLN A 392 4.15 12.31 24.32
C GLN A 392 5.03 13.41 24.93
N GLY A 393 4.46 14.56 25.25
CA GLY A 393 5.11 15.57 26.08
C GLY A 393 5.48 15.02 27.45
N ASN A 394 4.58 14.28 28.11
CA ASN A 394 4.88 13.66 29.40
C ASN A 394 6.04 12.65 29.37
N SER A 395 6.30 12.01 28.24
CA SER A 395 7.46 11.11 28.10
C SER A 395 8.81 11.84 27.97
N LEU A 396 8.82 13.17 27.89
CA LEU A 396 10.03 13.98 28.00
C LEU A 396 10.50 14.15 29.46
N ARG A 397 9.66 13.80 30.45
CA ARG A 397 10.01 13.86 31.88
C ARG A 397 11.25 13.01 32.16
N GLY A 398 12.17 13.58 32.94
CA GLY A 398 13.48 12.98 33.24
C GLY A 398 14.61 13.30 32.24
N ASN A 399 14.33 13.96 31.11
CA ASN A 399 15.38 14.47 30.21
C ASN A 399 16.05 15.68 30.89
N LYS A 400 17.24 15.47 31.48
CA LYS A 400 17.91 16.49 32.32
C LYS A 400 18.11 17.84 31.61
N PRO A 401 18.69 17.93 30.40
CA PRO A 401 18.80 19.19 29.65
C PRO A 401 17.47 19.92 29.50
N LEU A 402 16.40 19.19 29.16
CA LEU A 402 15.08 19.77 28.98
C LEU A 402 14.45 20.17 30.32
N ASN A 403 14.55 19.34 31.36
CA ASN A 403 14.02 19.64 32.68
C ASN A 403 14.69 20.88 33.29
N ASP A 404 16.00 21.01 33.12
CA ASP A 404 16.76 22.18 33.58
C ASP A 404 16.28 23.45 32.86
N PHE A 405 16.08 23.37 31.53
CA PHE A 405 15.48 24.46 30.75
C PHE A 405 14.04 24.77 31.19
N LEU A 406 13.16 23.77 31.32
CA LEU A 406 11.77 23.96 31.71
C LEU A 406 11.63 24.55 33.12
N ARG A 407 12.55 24.25 34.06
CA ARG A 407 12.56 24.91 35.38
C ARG A 407 12.76 26.43 35.26
N THR A 408 13.45 26.90 34.24
CA THR A 408 13.69 28.35 34.05
C THR A 408 12.51 29.07 33.40
N VAL A 409 11.68 28.36 32.61
CA VAL A 409 10.64 28.98 31.78
C VAL A 409 9.22 28.64 32.22
N ASP A 410 8.99 27.44 32.77
CA ASP A 410 7.71 27.01 33.33
C ASP A 410 7.91 26.00 34.49
N PRO A 411 8.17 26.48 35.72
CA PRO A 411 8.47 25.63 36.87
C PRO A 411 7.36 24.63 37.23
N ASN A 412 6.11 24.90 36.85
CA ASN A 412 4.96 24.05 37.17
C ASN A 412 5.01 22.72 36.41
N LEU A 413 5.60 22.68 35.21
CA LEU A 413 5.79 21.45 34.43
C LEU A 413 6.75 20.46 35.09
N VAL A 414 7.69 20.94 35.90
CA VAL A 414 8.70 20.11 36.58
C VAL A 414 8.28 19.75 38.01
N ARG A 415 7.43 20.56 38.65
CA ARG A 415 6.97 20.36 40.04
C ARG A 415 6.18 19.05 40.23
N ASP A 416 5.49 18.61 39.18
CA ASP A 416 4.79 17.33 39.16
C ASP A 416 5.73 16.10 39.20
N GLU A 417 7.02 16.24 38.90
CA GLU A 417 7.99 15.15 39.10
C GLU A 417 8.26 14.90 40.59
N ASN A 418 8.35 15.96 41.40
CA ASN A 418 8.61 15.86 42.82
C ASN A 418 7.37 15.37 43.59
N SER A 419 6.16 15.71 43.17
CA SER A 419 4.93 15.23 43.80
C SER A 419 4.70 13.73 43.54
N VAL A 420 5.03 13.22 42.34
CA VAL A 420 4.92 11.78 42.02
C VAL A 420 6.04 10.96 42.67
N LYS A 421 7.29 11.47 42.69
CA LYS A 421 8.39 10.82 43.42
C LYS A 421 8.15 10.81 44.94
N ASN A 422 7.64 11.89 45.52
CA ASN A 422 7.27 11.93 46.95
C ASN A 422 6.13 10.96 47.26
N ARG A 423 5.10 10.84 46.40
CA ARG A 423 4.03 9.84 46.60
C ARG A 423 4.52 8.40 46.51
N HIS A 424 5.47 8.09 45.61
CA HIS A 424 6.09 6.76 45.54
C HIS A 424 7.07 6.48 46.69
N GLY A 425 7.81 7.51 47.15
CA GLY A 425 8.65 7.45 48.35
C GLY A 425 7.83 7.21 49.62
N ASP A 426 6.73 7.96 49.79
CA ASP A 426 5.82 7.82 50.92
C ASP A 426 5.06 6.48 50.90
N ALA A 427 4.72 5.95 49.72
CA ALA A 427 4.11 4.63 49.59
C ALA A 427 5.08 3.49 49.97
N LYS A 428 6.36 3.59 49.57
CA LYS A 428 7.41 2.64 49.97
C LYS A 428 7.74 2.74 51.46
N ALA A 429 7.83 3.95 52.02
CA ALA A 429 8.05 4.18 53.46
C ALA A 429 6.87 3.66 54.30
N LYS A 430 5.62 3.82 53.82
CA LYS A 430 4.43 3.23 54.46
C LYS A 430 4.42 1.71 54.36
N GLN A 431 4.88 1.11 53.26
CA GLN A 431 4.98 -0.35 53.15
C GLN A 431 6.07 -0.94 54.06
N GLN A 432 7.25 -0.31 54.16
CA GLN A 432 8.30 -0.74 55.09
C GLN A 432 7.87 -0.59 56.56
N ASN A 433 7.26 0.54 56.95
CA ASN A 433 6.74 0.71 58.31
C ASN A 433 5.59 -0.27 58.65
N THR A 434 4.82 -0.73 57.65
CA THR A 434 3.77 -1.74 57.86
C THR A 434 4.36 -3.15 57.97
N GLN A 435 5.44 -3.45 57.24
CA GLN A 435 6.18 -4.71 57.38
C GLN A 435 6.90 -4.81 58.73
N GLU A 436 7.57 -3.75 59.19
CA GLU A 436 8.25 -3.74 60.50
C GLU A 436 7.28 -3.86 61.68
N LYS A 437 6.09 -3.26 61.58
CA LYS A 437 5.02 -3.42 62.59
C LYS A 437 4.38 -4.81 62.58
N THR A 438 4.40 -5.52 61.45
CA THR A 438 3.86 -6.88 61.36
C THR A 438 4.87 -7.94 61.78
N THR A 439 6.18 -7.72 61.59
CA THR A 439 7.23 -8.58 62.17
C THR A 439 7.34 -8.40 63.68
N SER A 440 7.32 -7.17 64.20
CA SER A 440 7.38 -6.93 65.65
C SER A 440 6.18 -7.55 66.41
N LYS A 441 4.96 -7.47 65.85
CA LYS A 441 3.77 -8.15 66.43
C LYS A 441 3.81 -9.67 66.34
N ARG A 442 4.61 -10.24 65.45
CA ARG A 442 4.76 -11.70 65.29
C ARG A 442 5.80 -12.26 66.27
N GLU A 443 6.83 -11.48 66.59
CA GLU A 443 7.84 -11.81 67.62
C GLU A 443 7.29 -11.69 69.05
N GLU A 444 6.42 -10.70 69.34
CA GLU A 444 5.73 -10.62 70.63
C GLU A 444 4.69 -11.74 70.85
N LYS A 445 4.16 -12.32 69.78
CA LYS A 445 3.22 -13.46 69.88
C LYS A 445 3.92 -14.81 70.02
N SER A 446 5.14 -14.99 69.51
CA SER A 446 5.88 -16.26 69.69
C SER A 446 6.54 -16.37 71.07
N THR A 447 6.82 -15.25 71.72
CA THR A 447 7.36 -15.22 73.10
C THR A 447 6.30 -15.46 74.17
N LYS A 448 5.01 -15.24 73.89
CA LYS A 448 3.89 -15.53 74.82
C LYS A 448 3.30 -16.94 74.71
N SER A 449 3.71 -17.75 73.74
CA SER A 449 3.26 -19.15 73.59
C SER A 449 4.26 -20.19 74.11
N SER A 450 5.31 -19.74 74.82
CA SER A 450 6.39 -20.60 75.33
C SER A 450 6.59 -20.44 76.85
N SER A 451 5.53 -20.15 77.60
CA SER A 451 5.53 -20.10 79.07
C SER A 451 4.31 -20.78 79.64
#